data_AF-A0A8T6CW14-F1
#
_entry.id   AF-A0A8T6CW14-F1
#
_cell.length_a   1.000
_cell.length_b   1.000
_cell.length_c   1.000
_cell.angle_alpha   90.00
_cell.angle_beta   90.00
_cell.angle_gamma   90.00
#
_symmetry.space_group_name_H-M   'P 1'
#
loop_
_entity.id
_entity.type
_entity.pdbx_description
1 polymer ?
#
loop_
_entity_poly.entity_id
_entity_poly.type
_entity_poly.pdbx_seq_one_letter_code
_entity_poly.pdbx_strand_id
1 'polypeptide(L)'
;MAEPTPTSTGPSLPQSQGEHAQAEPIPPLPPSGGQLPAASPAVDAGAEGEAPPPFRPRRSHRRFILLAVLVIVFDQITKVILRETLELGDREWLAEFFAFSHIANDGGAFGVFGGQNTVLAVSAVVAIGVVAIYYFFPPMNHWLVRSGLALILGGAIGNLLDRIYQGHVTDFIDFIHFPAFNVADAAINVGVAAIVIALLFGDLLKRNPRSPRSP
;
A
#
# COMPACT_ATOMS: atom_id res chain seq x y z
N MET A 1 23.00 66.87 22.20
CA MET A 1 22.09 67.76 22.96
C MET A 1 20.68 67.41 22.54
N ALA A 2 19.74 66.94 23.34
CA ALA A 2 19.68 66.50 24.73
C ALA A 2 18.43 65.59 24.84
N GLU A 3 18.52 64.46 25.53
CA GLU A 3 17.37 63.85 26.24
C GLU A 3 17.23 64.56 27.60
N PRO A 4 16.01 64.65 28.18
CA PRO A 4 15.62 63.67 29.23
C PRO A 4 14.11 63.29 29.23
N THR A 5 13.74 62.01 29.38
CA THR A 5 13.33 61.26 30.63
C THR A 5 11.89 61.56 31.14
N PRO A 6 11.32 60.77 32.08
CA PRO A 6 10.52 59.54 31.90
C PRO A 6 9.06 59.69 32.37
N THR A 7 8.23 58.64 32.26
CA THR A 7 7.12 58.47 33.21
C THR A 7 7.05 57.04 33.73
N SER A 8 7.43 56.95 35.00
CA SER A 8 7.25 55.84 35.93
C SER A 8 5.78 55.76 36.34
N THR A 9 5.21 54.57 36.35
CA THR A 9 4.19 54.23 37.37
C THR A 9 4.26 52.73 37.62
N GLY A 10 4.82 52.40 38.78
CA GLY A 10 4.81 51.06 39.37
C GLY A 10 3.45 50.66 39.95
N PRO A 11 3.39 49.53 40.66
CA PRO A 11 2.31 48.55 40.57
C PRO A 11 1.15 48.82 41.55
N SER A 12 -0.06 48.45 41.13
CA SER A 12 -1.24 48.41 42.01
C SER A 12 -1.51 46.96 42.43
N LEU A 13 -1.12 46.62 43.66
CA LEU A 13 -1.53 45.40 44.36
C LEU A 13 -3.01 45.51 44.77
N PRO A 14 -3.87 44.53 44.47
CA PRO A 14 -5.13 44.35 45.18
C PRO A 14 -4.88 43.63 46.51
N GLN A 15 -5.40 44.22 47.59
CA GLN A 15 -5.43 43.66 48.94
C GLN A 15 -6.27 42.37 48.95
N SER A 16 -5.64 41.25 49.30
CA SER A 16 -6.34 40.00 49.63
C SER A 16 -6.78 40.09 51.10
N GLN A 17 -8.09 40.28 51.28
CA GLN A 17 -8.74 40.22 52.58
C GLN A 17 -8.73 38.78 53.09
N GLY A 18 -8.44 38.60 54.38
CA GLY A 18 -8.38 37.31 55.03
C GLY A 18 -9.74 36.62 55.08
N GLU A 19 -9.83 35.45 54.48
CA GLU A 19 -10.87 34.47 54.76
C GLU A 19 -10.33 33.41 55.72
N HIS A 20 -11.00 33.29 56.85
CA HIS A 20 -10.75 32.32 57.90
C HIS A 20 -10.92 30.90 57.36
N ALA A 21 -9.82 30.17 57.21
CA ALA A 21 -9.82 28.73 56.97
C ALA A 21 -10.40 28.00 58.20
N GLN A 22 -11.63 27.50 58.08
CA GLN A 22 -12.19 26.53 59.01
C GLN A 22 -11.59 25.16 58.70
N ALA A 23 -10.87 24.58 59.65
CA ALA A 23 -10.30 23.24 59.53
C ALA A 23 -11.42 22.18 59.61
N GLU A 24 -11.50 21.29 58.62
CA GLU A 24 -12.38 20.12 58.70
C GLU A 24 -11.88 19.12 59.77
N PRO A 25 -12.78 18.40 60.47
CA PRO A 25 -12.39 17.40 61.46
C PRO A 25 -11.76 16.17 60.79
N ILE A 26 -10.63 15.71 61.33
CA ILE A 26 -9.95 14.46 60.94
C ILE A 26 -10.85 13.26 61.29
N PRO A 27 -11.10 12.30 60.37
CA PRO A 27 -11.87 11.10 60.67
C PRO A 27 -11.13 10.18 61.66
N PRO A 28 -11.84 9.44 62.53
CA PRO A 28 -11.21 8.58 63.53
C PRO A 28 -10.48 7.39 62.89
N LEU A 29 -9.32 7.05 63.46
CA LEU A 29 -8.53 5.86 63.12
C LEU A 29 -9.35 4.56 63.36
N PRO A 30 -9.23 3.55 62.47
CA PRO A 30 -9.84 2.24 62.71
C PRO A 30 -9.18 1.53 63.91
N PRO A 31 -9.91 0.70 64.66
CA PRO A 31 -9.39 0.03 65.84
C PRO A 31 -8.31 -1.00 65.48
N SER A 32 -7.17 -0.92 66.18
CA SER A 32 -6.14 -1.95 66.22
C SER A 32 -6.59 -3.14 67.05
N GLY A 33 -6.70 -4.31 66.43
CA GLY A 33 -6.76 -5.59 67.13
C GLY A 33 -7.75 -6.57 66.53
N GLY A 34 -7.24 -7.59 65.84
CA GLY A 34 -8.06 -8.74 65.44
C GLY A 34 -7.53 -9.55 64.26
N GLN A 35 -6.48 -10.32 64.51
CA GLN A 35 -6.22 -11.64 63.90
C GLN A 35 -6.15 -11.75 62.36
N LEU A 36 -4.93 -11.89 61.82
CA LEU A 36 -4.69 -12.42 60.47
C LEU A 36 -5.32 -13.83 60.36
N PRO A 37 -6.30 -14.07 59.47
CA PRO A 37 -6.67 -15.43 59.14
C PRO A 37 -5.54 -16.07 58.33
N ALA A 38 -5.23 -17.32 58.70
CA ALA A 38 -4.25 -18.17 58.05
C ALA A 38 -4.46 -18.23 56.53
N ALA A 39 -3.34 -18.25 55.79
CA ALA A 39 -3.32 -18.52 54.37
C ALA A 39 -4.17 -19.76 54.06
N SER A 40 -5.26 -19.56 53.30
CA SER A 40 -5.99 -20.67 52.69
C SER A 40 -5.10 -21.33 51.64
N PRO A 41 -5.10 -22.66 51.53
CA PRO A 41 -4.34 -23.36 50.50
C PRO A 41 -5.01 -23.10 49.15
N ALA A 42 -4.18 -22.76 48.17
CA ALA A 42 -4.41 -22.77 46.72
C ALA A 42 -5.84 -23.10 46.28
N VAL A 43 -6.65 -22.07 46.06
CA VAL A 43 -7.73 -22.15 45.08
C VAL A 43 -7.06 -22.04 43.72
N ASP A 44 -7.14 -23.14 42.99
CA ASP A 44 -6.82 -23.34 41.58
C ASP A 44 -6.87 -22.01 40.80
N ALA A 45 -5.69 -21.48 40.47
CA ALA A 45 -5.53 -20.27 39.68
C ALA A 45 -5.96 -20.61 38.25
N GLY A 46 -7.27 -20.52 38.05
CA GLY A 46 -7.91 -20.65 36.77
C GLY A 46 -7.24 -19.72 35.77
N ALA A 47 -6.83 -20.33 34.66
CA ALA A 47 -6.73 -19.75 33.33
C ALA A 47 -6.57 -18.23 33.34
N GLU A 48 -5.33 -17.76 33.47
CA GLU A 48 -4.99 -16.42 33.04
C GLU A 48 -5.57 -16.23 31.64
N GLY A 49 -6.42 -15.23 31.49
CA GLY A 49 -7.03 -14.86 30.24
C GLY A 49 -5.95 -14.49 29.24
N GLU A 50 -5.44 -15.48 28.53
CA GLU A 50 -4.64 -15.29 27.34
C GLU A 50 -5.56 -14.58 26.35
N ALA A 51 -5.33 -13.27 26.19
CA ALA A 51 -6.09 -12.45 25.28
C ALA A 51 -6.16 -13.20 23.94
N PRO A 52 -7.36 -13.39 23.35
CA PRO A 52 -7.47 -14.15 22.11
C PRO A 52 -6.48 -13.57 21.11
N PRO A 53 -5.69 -14.42 20.42
CA PRO A 53 -4.66 -13.94 19.51
C PRO A 53 -5.29 -12.91 18.56
N PRO A 54 -4.62 -11.78 18.30
CA PRO A 54 -5.20 -10.70 17.51
C PRO A 54 -5.73 -11.31 16.22
N PHE A 55 -7.03 -11.09 15.94
CA PHE A 55 -7.68 -11.63 14.76
C PHE A 55 -6.85 -11.25 13.54
N ARG A 56 -6.08 -12.21 13.00
CA ARG A 56 -5.36 -12.04 11.74
C ARG A 56 -6.36 -12.40 10.65
N PRO A 57 -7.01 -11.43 9.99
CA PRO A 57 -7.93 -11.76 8.91
C PRO A 57 -7.18 -12.64 7.91
N ARG A 58 -7.69 -13.85 7.69
CA ARG A 58 -7.09 -14.85 6.80
C ARG A 58 -7.00 -14.23 5.40
N ARG A 59 -5.82 -13.74 5.04
CA ARG A 59 -5.57 -13.01 3.79
C ARG A 59 -5.93 -13.96 2.64
N SER A 60 -6.96 -13.63 1.86
CA SER A 60 -7.34 -14.45 0.71
C SER A 60 -6.43 -14.13 -0.47
N HIS A 61 -5.35 -14.90 -0.61
CA HIS A 61 -4.36 -14.76 -1.69
C HIS A 61 -4.89 -15.20 -3.05
N ARG A 62 -6.02 -15.93 -3.07
CA ARG A 62 -6.62 -16.48 -4.29
C ARG A 62 -6.92 -15.42 -5.33
N ARG A 63 -7.51 -14.29 -4.92
CA ARG A 63 -7.85 -13.18 -5.83
C ARG A 63 -6.62 -12.51 -6.42
N PHE A 64 -5.58 -12.34 -5.60
CA PHE A 64 -4.30 -11.77 -6.04
C PHE A 64 -3.63 -12.67 -7.09
N ILE A 65 -3.49 -13.96 -6.78
CA ILE A 65 -2.87 -14.92 -7.69
C ILE A 65 -3.68 -15.04 -8.97
N LEU A 66 -5.00 -15.17 -8.86
CA LEU A 66 -5.89 -15.24 -10.02
C LEU A 66 -5.74 -14.01 -10.92
N LEU A 67 -5.74 -12.80 -10.36
CA LEU A 67 -5.61 -11.58 -11.14
C LEU A 67 -4.23 -11.49 -11.83
N ALA A 68 -3.14 -11.81 -11.13
CA ALA A 68 -1.81 -11.85 -11.73
C ALA A 68 -1.71 -12.87 -12.86
N VAL A 69 -2.24 -14.08 -12.67
CA VAL A 69 -2.28 -15.13 -13.69
C VAL A 69 -3.10 -14.71 -14.90
N LEU A 70 -4.26 -14.09 -14.69
CA LEU A 70 -5.10 -13.60 -15.80
C LEU A 70 -4.37 -12.55 -16.64
N VAL A 71 -3.62 -11.63 -16.01
CA VAL A 71 -2.80 -10.65 -16.73
C VAL A 71 -1.72 -11.34 -17.56
N ILE A 72 -0.98 -12.29 -16.96
CA ILE A 72 0.08 -13.03 -17.66
C ILE A 72 -0.48 -13.78 -18.88
N VAL A 73 -1.56 -14.53 -18.68
CA VAL A 73 -2.18 -15.32 -19.75
C VAL A 73 -2.69 -14.42 -20.86
N PHE A 74 -3.38 -13.33 -20.50
CA PHE A 74 -3.93 -12.42 -21.49
C PHE A 74 -2.83 -11.71 -22.28
N ASP A 75 -1.77 -11.22 -21.61
CA ASP A 75 -0.61 -10.62 -22.26
C ASP A 75 0.06 -11.59 -23.25
N GLN A 76 0.41 -12.80 -22.80
CA GLN A 76 1.06 -13.78 -23.67
C GLN A 76 0.19 -14.20 -24.86
N ILE A 77 -1.13 -14.38 -24.66
CA ILE A 77 -2.05 -14.69 -25.77
C ILE A 77 -2.04 -13.57 -26.80
N THR A 78 -2.19 -12.31 -26.37
CA THR A 78 -2.21 -11.18 -27.30
C THR A 78 -0.90 -11.02 -28.08
N LYS A 79 0.24 -11.24 -27.43
CA LYS A 79 1.55 -11.20 -28.08
C LYS A 79 1.74 -12.34 -29.09
N VAL A 80 1.30 -13.55 -28.75
CA VAL A 80 1.35 -14.69 -29.68
C VAL A 80 0.48 -14.42 -30.90
N ILE A 81 -0.77 -13.99 -30.71
CA ILE A 81 -1.67 -13.65 -31.82
C ILE A 81 -1.00 -12.63 -32.74
N LEU A 82 -0.40 -11.59 -32.17
CA LEU A 82 0.23 -10.53 -32.95
C LEU A 82 1.44 -11.03 -33.73
N ARG A 83 2.35 -11.80 -33.11
CA ARG A 83 3.52 -12.39 -33.77
C ARG A 83 3.16 -13.33 -34.93
N GLU A 84 2.01 -14.00 -34.86
CA GLU A 84 1.51 -14.88 -35.91
C GLU A 84 0.73 -14.14 -37.02
N THR A 85 0.34 -12.88 -36.77
CA THR A 85 -0.49 -12.10 -37.69
C THR A 85 0.30 -11.08 -38.49
N LEU A 86 1.33 -10.46 -37.89
CA LEU A 86 2.15 -9.42 -38.52
C LEU A 86 3.64 -9.79 -38.51
N GLU A 87 4.33 -9.53 -39.62
CA GLU A 87 5.79 -9.64 -39.67
C GLU A 87 6.43 -8.56 -38.80
N LEU A 88 7.64 -8.81 -38.30
CA LEU A 88 8.35 -7.85 -37.46
C LEU A 88 8.62 -6.55 -38.23
N GLY A 89 8.18 -5.41 -37.67
CA GLY A 89 8.27 -4.08 -38.28
C GLY A 89 7.02 -3.65 -39.05
N ASP A 90 6.11 -4.58 -39.35
CA ASP A 90 4.85 -4.27 -40.01
C ASP A 90 3.83 -3.64 -39.07
N ARG A 91 2.84 -2.98 -39.69
CA ARG A 91 1.70 -2.37 -39.00
C ARG A 91 0.41 -2.52 -39.79
N GLU A 92 -0.67 -2.76 -39.08
CA GLU A 92 -2.04 -2.74 -39.59
C GLU A 92 -2.78 -1.57 -38.94
N TRP A 93 -3.20 -0.60 -39.76
CA TRP A 93 -3.91 0.59 -39.28
C TRP A 93 -5.39 0.29 -39.05
N LEU A 94 -5.89 0.58 -37.85
CA LEU A 94 -7.32 0.47 -37.50
C LEU A 94 -8.02 1.83 -37.53
N ALA A 95 -7.26 2.91 -37.36
CA ALA A 95 -7.72 4.29 -37.48
C ALA A 95 -6.54 5.19 -37.89
N GLU A 96 -6.81 6.45 -38.23
CA GLU A 96 -5.77 7.43 -38.61
C GLU A 96 -4.70 7.67 -37.53
N PHE A 97 -5.01 7.36 -36.26
CA PHE A 97 -4.14 7.60 -35.11
C PHE A 97 -3.73 6.32 -34.35
N PHE A 98 -4.21 5.14 -34.79
CA PHE A 98 -4.03 3.88 -34.07
C PHE A 98 -3.80 2.70 -35.00
N ALA A 99 -2.79 1.90 -34.69
CA ALA A 99 -2.43 0.67 -35.39
C ALA A 99 -2.11 -0.46 -34.41
N PHE A 100 -2.23 -1.69 -34.91
CA PHE A 100 -1.44 -2.79 -34.37
C PHE A 100 -0.12 -2.85 -35.13
N SER A 101 0.99 -2.75 -34.41
CA SER A 101 2.35 -2.81 -34.98
C SER A 101 3.08 -4.01 -34.39
N HIS A 102 3.98 -4.65 -35.11
CA HIS A 102 4.86 -5.67 -34.51
C HIS A 102 6.22 -5.05 -34.21
N ILE A 103 6.43 -4.64 -32.96
CA ILE A 103 7.64 -3.96 -32.52
C ILE A 103 8.40 -4.84 -31.52
N ALA A 104 9.66 -5.14 -31.85
CA ALA A 104 10.61 -5.75 -30.93
C ALA A 104 11.26 -4.64 -30.08
N ASN A 105 10.92 -4.61 -28.80
CA ASN A 105 11.48 -3.65 -27.85
C ASN A 105 12.59 -4.29 -27.02
N ASP A 106 13.83 -3.98 -27.39
CA ASP A 106 15.05 -4.40 -26.71
C ASP A 106 15.48 -3.45 -25.58
N GLY A 107 14.69 -2.39 -25.34
CA GLY A 107 14.89 -1.39 -24.31
C GLY A 107 13.89 -1.46 -23.15
N GLY A 108 14.08 -0.55 -22.20
CA GLY A 108 13.09 -0.18 -21.19
C GLY A 108 12.21 0.98 -21.67
N ALA A 109 11.51 1.63 -20.75
CA ALA A 109 10.70 2.80 -21.07
C ALA A 109 11.54 3.88 -21.79
N PHE A 110 10.97 4.47 -22.85
CA PHE A 110 11.63 5.48 -23.71
C PHE A 110 12.94 5.02 -24.36
N GLY A 111 13.16 3.71 -24.51
CA GLY A 111 14.37 3.15 -25.12
C GLY A 111 15.61 3.16 -24.22
N VAL A 112 15.46 3.50 -22.93
CA VAL A 112 16.57 3.45 -21.97
C VAL A 112 17.06 2.00 -21.82
N PHE A 113 18.37 1.78 -21.80
CA PHE A 113 18.99 0.45 -21.78
C PHE A 113 18.70 -0.42 -23.02
N GLY A 114 18.42 0.18 -24.19
CA GLY A 114 18.36 -0.55 -25.47
C GLY A 114 19.58 -1.46 -25.67
N GLY A 115 19.33 -2.67 -26.17
CA GLY A 115 20.33 -3.72 -26.34
C GLY A 115 20.83 -4.39 -25.05
N GLN A 116 20.37 -3.96 -23.86
CA GLN A 116 20.80 -4.51 -22.56
C GLN A 116 19.71 -5.40 -21.94
N ASN A 117 19.23 -6.37 -22.71
CA ASN A 117 18.14 -7.27 -22.29
C ASN A 117 18.41 -7.94 -20.92
N THR A 118 19.65 -8.36 -20.64
CA THR A 118 20.04 -8.95 -19.36
C THR A 118 19.79 -8.00 -18.18
N VAL A 119 20.12 -6.70 -18.32
CA VAL A 119 19.92 -5.69 -17.27
C VAL A 119 18.43 -5.51 -17.00
N LEU A 120 17.63 -5.46 -18.07
CA LEU A 120 16.18 -5.30 -17.99
C LEU A 120 15.49 -6.55 -17.40
N ALA A 121 15.95 -7.75 -17.74
CA ALA A 121 15.46 -8.98 -17.15
C ALA A 121 15.77 -9.05 -15.64
N VAL A 122 17.00 -8.70 -15.24
CA VAL A 122 17.38 -8.65 -13.83
C VAL A 122 16.56 -7.60 -13.07
N SER A 123 16.35 -6.41 -13.63
CA SER A 123 15.54 -5.37 -12.97
C SER A 123 14.09 -5.81 -12.79
N ALA A 124 13.51 -6.52 -13.77
CA ALA A 124 12.18 -7.11 -13.65
C ALA A 124 12.11 -8.16 -12.54
N VAL A 125 13.11 -9.05 -12.43
CA VAL A 125 13.20 -10.03 -11.32
C VAL A 125 13.26 -9.33 -9.97
N VAL A 126 14.06 -8.27 -9.84
CA VAL A 126 14.13 -7.47 -8.61
C VAL A 126 12.78 -6.84 -8.29
N ALA A 127 12.10 -6.23 -9.27
CA ALA A 127 10.78 -5.62 -9.09
C ALA A 127 9.74 -6.65 -8.63
N ILE A 128 9.72 -7.84 -9.24
CA ILE A 128 8.87 -8.97 -8.83
C ILE A 128 9.15 -9.36 -7.38
N GLY A 129 10.43 -9.45 -6.98
CA GLY A 129 10.82 -9.71 -5.59
C GLY A 129 10.32 -8.66 -4.61
N VAL A 130 10.45 -7.38 -4.94
CA VAL A 130 9.94 -6.27 -4.12
C VAL A 130 8.42 -6.32 -4.00
N VAL A 131 7.69 -6.57 -5.09
CA VAL A 131 6.23 -6.72 -5.07
C VAL A 131 5.80 -7.91 -4.21
N ALA A 132 6.50 -9.04 -4.30
CA ALA A 132 6.23 -10.21 -3.47
C ALA A 132 6.47 -9.90 -1.99
N ILE A 133 7.62 -9.31 -1.63
CA ILE A 133 7.93 -8.91 -0.26
C ILE A 133 6.87 -7.95 0.27
N TYR A 134 6.54 -6.90 -0.49
CA TYR A 134 5.54 -5.92 -0.07
C TYR A 134 4.14 -6.54 0.08
N TYR A 135 3.79 -7.53 -0.74
CA TYR A 135 2.52 -8.23 -0.62
C TYR A 135 2.43 -9.12 0.63
N PHE A 136 3.52 -9.81 1.00
CA PHE A 136 3.56 -10.70 2.15
C PHE A 136 3.83 -9.97 3.47
N PHE A 137 4.58 -8.86 3.45
CA PHE A 137 4.97 -8.06 4.62
C PHE A 137 4.38 -6.62 4.69
N PRO A 138 3.11 -6.33 4.34
CA PRO A 138 2.59 -4.97 4.37
C PRO A 138 2.00 -4.56 5.73
N PRO A 139 2.04 -3.26 6.08
CA PRO A 139 1.18 -2.65 7.09
C PRO A 139 -0.23 -2.31 6.56
N MET A 140 -0.42 -2.18 5.23
CA MET A 140 -1.67 -1.71 4.61
C MET A 140 -2.52 -2.87 4.05
N ASN A 141 -3.78 -2.97 4.50
CA ASN A 141 -4.72 -4.04 4.12
C ASN A 141 -5.82 -3.57 3.15
N HIS A 142 -5.52 -2.58 2.28
CA HIS A 142 -6.50 -2.02 1.35
C HIS A 142 -6.62 -2.89 0.08
N TRP A 143 -7.85 -3.19 -0.35
CA TRP A 143 -8.11 -4.08 -1.49
C TRP A 143 -7.56 -3.53 -2.81
N LEU A 144 -7.56 -2.19 -2.97
CA LEU A 144 -7.06 -1.53 -4.18
C LEU A 144 -5.54 -1.66 -4.31
N VAL A 145 -4.80 -1.56 -3.19
CA VAL A 145 -3.35 -1.80 -3.17
C VAL A 145 -3.04 -3.22 -3.59
N ARG A 146 -3.78 -4.20 -3.06
CA ARG A 146 -3.60 -5.61 -3.44
C ARG A 146 -3.87 -5.87 -4.90
N SER A 147 -4.92 -5.26 -5.44
CA SER A 147 -5.27 -5.41 -6.85
C SER A 147 -4.19 -4.78 -7.72
N GLY A 148 -3.69 -3.59 -7.35
CA GLY A 148 -2.60 -2.93 -8.06
C GLY A 148 -1.29 -3.74 -8.05
N LEU A 149 -0.92 -4.32 -6.90
CA LEU A 149 0.24 -5.21 -6.80
C LEU A 149 0.11 -6.46 -7.69
N ALA A 150 -1.10 -7.03 -7.80
CA ALA A 150 -1.33 -8.19 -8.67
C ALA A 150 -1.16 -7.83 -10.15
N LEU A 151 -1.65 -6.65 -10.56
CA LEU A 151 -1.50 -6.15 -11.93
C LEU A 151 -0.03 -5.89 -12.27
N ILE A 152 0.71 -5.21 -11.37
CA ILE A 152 2.15 -4.97 -11.54
C ILE A 152 2.91 -6.30 -11.62
N LEU A 153 2.61 -7.25 -10.73
CA LEU A 153 3.24 -8.56 -10.74
C LEU A 153 3.00 -9.31 -12.05
N GLY A 154 1.74 -9.35 -12.51
CA GLY A 154 1.37 -10.03 -13.74
C GLY A 154 2.04 -9.41 -14.96
N GLY A 155 2.02 -8.08 -15.07
CA GLY A 155 2.67 -7.38 -16.18
C GLY A 155 4.20 -7.52 -16.17
N ALA A 156 4.83 -7.42 -14.99
CA ALA A 156 6.27 -7.62 -14.86
C ALA A 156 6.70 -9.02 -15.28
N ILE A 157 5.92 -10.05 -14.91
CA ILE A 157 6.16 -11.43 -15.33
C ILE A 157 5.96 -11.58 -16.85
N GLY A 158 4.87 -11.07 -17.43
CA GLY A 158 4.63 -11.16 -18.88
C GLY A 158 5.78 -10.57 -19.70
N ASN A 159 6.23 -9.37 -19.35
CA ASN A 159 7.38 -8.74 -20.01
C ASN A 159 8.72 -9.45 -19.73
N LEU A 160 8.87 -10.12 -18.58
CA LEU A 160 10.06 -10.94 -18.31
C LEU A 160 10.06 -12.23 -19.15
N LEU A 161 8.91 -12.87 -19.34
CA LEU A 161 8.78 -14.09 -20.16
C LEU A 161 9.23 -13.81 -21.59
N ASP A 162 8.74 -12.73 -22.20
CA ASP A 162 9.21 -12.32 -23.53
C ASP A 162 10.73 -12.09 -23.57
N ARG A 163 11.29 -11.37 -22.59
CA ARG A 163 12.75 -11.15 -22.53
C ARG A 163 13.56 -12.45 -22.42
N ILE A 164 13.02 -13.46 -21.76
CA ILE A 164 13.66 -14.79 -21.62
C ILE A 164 13.52 -15.60 -22.91
N TYR A 165 12.34 -15.61 -23.53
CA TYR A 165 12.04 -16.52 -24.65
C TYR A 165 12.28 -15.91 -26.04
N GLN A 166 12.13 -14.60 -26.18
CA GLN A 166 12.27 -13.85 -27.43
C GLN A 166 13.52 -12.97 -27.44
N GLY A 167 14.08 -12.65 -26.27
CA GLY A 167 15.23 -11.74 -26.15
C GLY A 167 14.88 -10.24 -26.19
N HIS A 168 13.60 -9.91 -26.38
CA HIS A 168 13.03 -8.56 -26.37
C HIS A 168 11.57 -8.64 -25.92
N VAL A 169 10.93 -7.52 -25.65
CA VAL A 169 9.47 -7.45 -25.41
C VAL A 169 8.75 -7.27 -26.75
N THR A 170 7.60 -7.94 -26.94
CA THR A 170 6.72 -7.68 -28.10
C THR A 170 5.74 -6.56 -27.76
N ASP A 171 5.92 -5.39 -28.37
CA ASP A 171 5.00 -4.25 -28.27
C ASP A 171 4.10 -4.18 -29.50
N PHE A 172 2.84 -3.79 -29.30
CA PHE A 172 1.87 -3.83 -30.39
C PHE A 172 0.72 -2.84 -30.38
N ILE A 173 0.43 -2.21 -29.25
CA ILE A 173 -0.56 -1.14 -29.18
C ILE A 173 0.16 0.16 -29.55
N ASP A 174 -0.06 0.64 -30.77
CA ASP A 174 0.69 1.76 -31.35
C ASP A 174 -0.23 2.95 -31.63
N PHE A 175 -0.02 4.04 -30.89
CA PHE A 175 -0.71 5.31 -31.08
C PHE A 175 0.29 6.35 -31.58
N ILE A 176 -0.13 7.18 -32.54
CA ILE A 176 0.73 8.26 -33.03
C ILE A 176 1.15 9.18 -31.87
N HIS A 177 2.45 9.52 -31.81
CA HIS A 177 3.09 10.33 -30.78
C HIS A 177 3.15 9.71 -29.37
N PHE A 178 2.76 8.45 -29.22
CA PHE A 178 2.92 7.72 -27.96
C PHE A 178 3.81 6.49 -28.17
N PRO A 179 4.72 6.15 -27.24
CA PRO A 179 5.50 4.93 -27.35
C PRO A 179 4.58 3.71 -27.42
N ALA A 180 4.82 2.81 -28.38
CA ALA A 180 4.09 1.56 -28.46
C ALA A 180 4.23 0.76 -27.15
N PHE A 181 3.18 0.03 -26.79
CA PHE A 181 3.12 -0.72 -25.53
C PHE A 181 2.33 -2.01 -25.71
N ASN A 182 2.24 -2.80 -24.64
CA ASN A 182 1.47 -4.04 -24.62
C ASN A 182 0.54 -4.13 -23.40
N VAL A 183 -0.15 -5.27 -23.27
CA VAL A 183 -1.07 -5.53 -22.17
C VAL A 183 -0.35 -5.55 -20.81
N ALA A 184 0.85 -6.11 -20.72
CA ALA A 184 1.67 -6.07 -19.51
C ALA A 184 2.00 -4.64 -19.07
N ASP A 185 2.37 -3.75 -19.98
CA ASP A 185 2.65 -2.33 -19.66
C ASP A 185 1.39 -1.60 -19.19
N ALA A 186 0.26 -1.83 -19.86
CA ALA A 186 -1.02 -1.28 -19.44
C ALA A 186 -1.39 -1.76 -18.02
N ALA A 187 -1.20 -3.04 -17.72
CA ALA A 187 -1.46 -3.60 -16.40
C ALA A 187 -0.56 -2.97 -15.32
N ILE A 188 0.74 -2.80 -15.60
CA ILE A 188 1.66 -2.12 -14.68
C ILE A 188 1.19 -0.69 -14.40
N ASN A 189 0.89 0.09 -15.44
CA ASN A 189 0.45 1.49 -15.29
C ASN A 189 -0.87 1.60 -14.49
N VAL A 190 -1.86 0.76 -14.80
CA VAL A 190 -3.13 0.72 -14.06
C VAL A 190 -2.90 0.29 -12.60
N GLY A 191 -1.99 -0.66 -12.37
CA GLY A 191 -1.64 -1.11 -11.03
C GLY A 191 -0.96 -0.04 -10.18
N VAL A 192 -0.03 0.71 -10.78
CA VAL A 192 0.62 1.87 -10.15
C VAL A 192 -0.43 2.94 -9.83
N ALA A 193 -1.29 3.30 -10.79
CA ALA A 193 -2.36 4.26 -10.57
C ALA A 193 -3.30 3.84 -9.42
N ALA A 194 -3.68 2.55 -9.35
CA ALA A 194 -4.51 2.02 -8.29
C ALA A 194 -3.84 2.16 -6.90
N ILE A 195 -2.54 1.91 -6.81
CA ILE A 195 -1.78 2.09 -5.55
C ILE A 195 -1.71 3.58 -5.18
N VAL A 196 -1.41 4.46 -6.13
CA VAL A 196 -1.36 5.91 -5.88
C VAL A 196 -2.71 6.43 -5.39
N ILE A 197 -3.81 6.04 -6.05
CA ILE A 197 -5.17 6.40 -5.63
C ILE A 197 -5.46 5.89 -4.22
N ALA A 198 -5.06 4.65 -3.91
CA ALA A 198 -5.25 4.09 -2.57
C ALA A 198 -4.43 4.80 -1.49
N LEU A 199 -3.26 5.34 -1.84
CA LEU A 199 -2.41 6.10 -0.92
C LEU A 199 -2.97 7.51 -0.68
N LEU A 200 -3.42 8.19 -1.72
CA LEU A 200 -3.92 9.57 -1.63
C LEU A 200 -5.33 9.65 -1.05
N PHE A 201 -6.19 8.67 -1.35
CA PHE A 201 -7.62 8.71 -1.02
C PHE A 201 -8.07 7.51 -0.17
N GLY A 202 -7.13 6.72 0.36
CA GLY A 202 -7.43 5.48 1.08
C GLY A 202 -8.38 5.66 2.28
N ASP A 203 -8.27 6.78 2.99
CA ASP A 203 -9.14 7.08 4.13
C ASP A 203 -10.58 7.40 3.69
N LEU A 204 -10.77 8.01 2.52
CA LEU A 204 -12.10 8.30 1.94
C LEU A 204 -12.73 7.06 1.30
N LEU A 205 -11.90 6.11 0.85
CA LEU A 205 -12.31 4.88 0.18
C LEU A 205 -12.51 3.69 1.13
N LYS A 206 -12.30 3.88 2.44
CA LYS A 206 -12.66 2.91 3.48
C LYS A 206 -14.15 2.62 3.37
N ARG A 207 -14.49 1.49 2.74
CA ARG A 207 -15.86 0.97 2.74
C ARG A 207 -16.29 0.75 4.18
N ASN A 208 -17.25 1.54 4.65
CA ASN A 208 -17.88 1.32 5.95
C ASN A 208 -18.48 -0.10 5.94
N PRO A 209 -17.99 -1.04 6.75
CA PRO A 209 -18.63 -2.34 6.87
C PRO A 209 -20.03 -2.08 7.42
N ARG A 210 -21.06 -2.47 6.65
CA ARG A 210 -22.46 -2.33 7.05
C ARG A 210 -22.60 -2.75 8.51
N SER A 211 -23.19 -1.86 9.32
CA SER A 211 -23.65 -2.19 10.67
C SER A 211 -24.43 -3.51 10.62
N PRO A 212 -24.25 -4.41 11.59
CA PRO A 212 -25.09 -5.60 11.68
C PRO A 212 -26.54 -5.13 11.73
N ARG A 213 -27.38 -5.64 10.82
CA ARG A 213 -28.83 -5.54 11.03
C ARG A 213 -29.11 -6.36 12.28
N SER A 214 -29.52 -5.68 13.34
CA SER A 214 -30.10 -6.31 14.53
C SER A 214 -31.25 -7.22 14.10
N PRO A 215 -31.42 -8.39 14.76
CA PRO A 215 -32.49 -9.35 14.44
C PRO A 215 -33.89 -8.75 14.62
#